data_AF-A0A3D0I8H5-F1
#
_entry.id   AF-A0A3D0I8H5-F1
#
_cell.length_a   1.000
_cell.length_b   1.000
_cell.length_c   1.000
_cell.angle_alpha   90.00
_cell.angle_beta   90.00
_cell.angle_gamma   90.00
#
_symmetry.space_group_name_H-M   'P 1'
#
loop_
_entity.id
_entity.type
_entity.pdbx_description
1 polymer ?
#
loop_
_entity_poly.entity_id
_entity_poly.type
_entity_poly.pdbx_seq_one_letter_code
_entity_poly.pdbx_strand_id
1 'polypeptide(L)' 'MRALSRVMLFRDPPDHTRLRGLVNKAFTPRVVERLRPRIEAVVEELLEDHAAEGEIDLITDLATPLPILV' A
#
# COMPACT_ATOMS: atom_id res chain seq x y z
N MET A 1 -4.43 19.80 -16.38
CA MET A 1 -4.99 18.74 -15.51
C MET A 1 -5.75 17.66 -16.31
N ARG A 2 -5.12 17.04 -17.35
CA ARG A 2 -5.78 16.00 -18.21
C ARG A 2 -5.45 14.55 -17.81
N ALA A 3 -4.50 14.34 -16.91
CA ALA A 3 -4.05 13.00 -16.51
C ALA A 3 -5.05 12.30 -15.58
N LEU A 4 -5.66 13.04 -14.64
CA LEU A 4 -6.57 12.49 -13.63
C LEU A 4 -7.85 11.91 -14.27
N SER A 5 -8.37 12.55 -15.32
CA SER A 5 -9.58 12.06 -16.00
C SER A 5 -9.39 10.70 -16.66
N ARG A 6 -8.15 10.17 -16.77
CA ARG A 6 -7.89 8.83 -17.32
C ARG A 6 -7.81 7.72 -16.27
N VAL A 7 -7.72 8.07 -14.99
CA VAL A 7 -7.62 7.10 -13.88
C VAL A 7 -8.98 6.45 -13.64
N MET A 8 -8.98 5.15 -13.35
CA MET A 8 -10.21 4.36 -13.09
C MET A 8 -11.16 5.07 -12.12
N LEU A 9 -10.63 5.67 -11.05
CA LEU A 9 -11.39 6.36 -10.00
C LEU A 9 -12.36 7.44 -10.52
N PHE A 10 -12.04 8.08 -11.64
CA PHE A 10 -12.81 9.19 -12.21
C PHE A 10 -13.57 8.81 -13.48
N ARG A 11 -13.87 7.52 -13.66
CA ARG A 11 -14.64 7.01 -14.80
C ARG A 11 -15.99 6.48 -14.34
N ASP A 12 -16.99 6.62 -15.20
CA ASP A 12 -18.27 5.95 -15.07
C ASP A 12 -18.25 4.59 -15.81
N PRO A 13 -19.24 3.72 -15.58
CA PRO A 13 -19.50 2.59 -16.47
C PRO A 13 -19.71 3.06 -17.94
N PRO A 14 -19.30 2.25 -18.93
CA PRO A 14 -18.77 0.89 -18.80
C PRO A 14 -17.26 0.84 -18.52
N ASP A 15 -16.55 1.95 -18.67
CA ASP A 15 -15.08 1.99 -18.57
C ASP A 15 -14.59 1.67 -17.16
N HIS A 16 -15.24 2.21 -16.12
CA HIS A 16 -14.91 1.86 -14.73
C HIS A 16 -15.01 0.36 -14.48
N THR A 17 -16.11 -0.26 -14.90
CA THR A 17 -16.36 -1.71 -14.71
C THR A 17 -15.28 -2.54 -15.42
N ARG A 18 -14.94 -2.19 -16.66
CA ARG A 18 -13.90 -2.86 -17.44
C ARG A 18 -12.53 -2.74 -16.78
N LEU A 19 -12.13 -1.54 -16.36
CA LEU A 19 -10.83 -1.29 -15.74
C LEU A 19 -10.72 -1.95 -14.36
N ARG A 20 -11.76 -1.84 -13.51
CA ARG A 20 -11.82 -2.49 -12.20
C ARG A 20 -11.69 -4.00 -12.32
N GLY A 21 -12.32 -4.61 -13.33
CA GLY A 21 -12.18 -6.04 -13.61
C GLY A 21 -10.73 -6.48 -13.90
N LEU A 22 -9.91 -5.62 -14.51
CA LEU A 22 -8.49 -5.90 -14.72
C LEU A 22 -7.69 -5.72 -13.42
N VAL A 23 -7.90 -4.61 -12.71
CA VAL A 23 -7.19 -4.29 -11.46
C VAL A 23 -7.45 -5.35 -10.38
N ASN A 24 -8.69 -5.79 -10.20
CA ASN A 24 -9.06 -6.78 -9.17
C ASN A 24 -8.27 -8.09 -9.27
N LYS A 25 -7.77 -8.47 -10.45
CA LYS A 25 -6.95 -9.68 -10.61
C LYS A 25 -5.62 -9.58 -9.85
N ALA A 26 -5.10 -8.37 -9.66
CA ALA A 26 -3.90 -8.09 -8.88
C ALA A 26 -4.19 -7.94 -7.37
N PHE A 27 -5.44 -7.67 -6.96
CA PHE A 27 -5.83 -7.42 -5.57
C PHE A 27 -6.71 -8.53 -4.98
N THR A 28 -6.47 -9.78 -5.39
CA THR A 28 -7.17 -10.93 -4.79
C THR A 28 -6.66 -11.18 -3.36
N PRO A 29 -7.46 -11.80 -2.46
CA PRO A 29 -7.01 -12.11 -1.10
C PRO A 29 -5.69 -12.88 -1.06
N ARG A 30 -5.50 -13.84 -1.99
CA ARG A 30 -4.26 -14.61 -2.11
C ARG A 30 -3.06 -13.75 -2.50
N VAL A 31 -3.24 -12.74 -3.35
CA VAL A 31 -2.14 -11.84 -3.74
C VAL A 31 -1.79 -10.90 -2.60
N VAL A 32 -2.79 -10.33 -1.93
CA VAL A 32 -2.58 -9.48 -0.75
C VAL A 32 -1.87 -10.25 0.37
N GLU A 33 -2.28 -11.49 0.65
CA GLU A 33 -1.65 -12.32 1.68
C GLU A 33 -0.16 -12.60 1.41
N ARG A 34 0.26 -12.63 0.14
CA ARG A 34 1.69 -12.78 -0.20
C ARG A 34 2.54 -11.57 0.19
N LEU A 35 1.93 -10.43 0.48
CA LEU A 35 2.64 -9.25 0.97
C LEU A 35 3.00 -9.37 2.46
N ARG A 36 2.35 -10.28 3.22
CA ARG A 36 2.55 -10.42 4.66
C ARG A 36 4.03 -10.51 5.07
N PRO A 37 4.85 -11.42 4.50
CA PRO A 37 6.25 -11.53 4.93
C PRO A 37 7.06 -10.26 4.65
N ARG A 38 6.74 -9.53 3.57
CA ARG A 38 7.41 -8.25 3.26
C ARG A 38 6.96 -7.15 4.22
N ILE A 39 5.68 -7.07 4.55
CA ILE A 39 5.15 -6.12 5.53
C ILE A 39 5.77 -6.37 6.90
N GLU A 40 5.83 -7.63 7.36
CA GLU A 40 6.45 -8.02 8.63
C GLU A 40 7.93 -7.60 8.67
N ALA A 41 8.70 -7.88 7.61
CA ALA A 41 10.10 -7.49 7.52
C ALA A 41 10.31 -5.96 7.55
N VAL A 42 9.46 -5.19 6.86
CA VAL A 42 9.55 -3.72 6.88
C VAL A 42 9.19 -3.16 8.26
N VAL A 43 8.16 -3.71 8.90
CA VAL A 43 7.80 -3.28 10.26
C VAL A 43 8.92 -3.59 11.24
N GLU A 44 9.55 -4.77 11.15
CA GLU A 44 10.69 -5.13 12.00
C GLU A 44 11.87 -4.16 11.80
N GLU A 45 12.25 -3.87 10.55
CA GLU A 45 13.30 -2.90 10.20
C GLU A 45 13.02 -1.51 10.79
N LEU A 46 11.82 -0.97 10.59
CA LEU A 46 11.45 0.36 11.09
C LEU A 46 11.43 0.46 12.62
N LEU A 47 11.13 -0.64 13.32
CA LEU A 47 11.15 -0.70 14.77
C LEU A 47 12.57 -0.88 15.33
N GLU A 48 13.42 -1.66 14.64
CA GLU A 48 14.80 -1.91 15.06
C GLU A 48 15.65 -0.63 15.07
N ASP A 49 15.39 0.30 14.14
CA ASP A 49 16.07 1.60 14.07
C ASP A 49 15.95 2.42 15.37
N HIS A 50 14.91 2.18 16.16
CA HIS A 50 14.61 2.92 17.40
C HIS A 50 14.90 2.10 18.67
N ALA A 51 15.43 0.88 18.53
CA ALA A 51 15.65 -0.03 19.66
C ALA A 51 16.64 0.51 20.71
N ALA A 52 17.60 1.35 20.30
CA ALA A 52 18.59 1.95 21.20
C ALA A 52 18.06 3.16 21.98
N GLU A 53 17.06 3.86 21.43
CA GLU A 53 16.48 5.07 22.02
C GLU A 53 15.42 4.75 23.06
N GLY A 54 14.73 3.61 22.91
CA GLY A 54 13.69 3.15 23.83
C GLY A 54 12.36 3.92 23.69
N GLU A 55 12.29 4.85 22.75
CA GLU A 55 11.10 5.64 22.40
C GLU A 55 10.97 5.67 20.87
N ILE A 56 9.74 5.81 20.36
CA ILE A 56 9.43 5.87 18.92
C ILE A 56 8.21 6.76 18.69
N ASP A 57 8.23 7.59 17.65
CA ASP A 57 7.02 8.23 17.13
C ASP A 57 6.37 7.33 16.07
N LEU A 58 5.31 6.63 16.48
CA LEU A 58 4.60 5.69 15.62
C LEU A 58 4.07 6.29 14.31
N ILE A 59 3.86 7.61 14.24
CA ILE A 59 3.38 8.26 13.03
C ILE A 59 4.52 8.49 12.04
N THR A 60 5.58 9.17 12.46
CA THR A 60 6.68 9.52 11.57
C THR A 60 7.54 8.31 11.24
N ASP A 61 7.72 7.41 12.21
CA ASP A 61 8.76 6.39 12.14
C ASP A 61 8.21 5.05 11.65
N LEU A 62 6.89 4.83 11.73
CA LEU A 62 6.23 3.59 11.28
C LEU A 62 5.10 3.83 10.27
N ALA A 63 4.05 4.54 10.66
CA ALA A 63 2.81 4.61 9.88
C ALA A 63 2.95 5.37 8.55
N THR A 64 3.81 6.39 8.51
CA THR A 64 4.10 7.18 7.31
C THR A 64 4.97 6.42 6.29
N PRO A 65 6.11 5.80 6.67
CA PRO A 65 6.96 5.10 5.72
C PRO A 65 6.37 3.76 5.24
N LEU A 66 5.67 3.00 6.11
CA LEU A 66 5.23 1.64 5.79
C LEU A 66 4.44 1.53 4.48
N PRO A 67 3.40 2.35 4.20
CA PRO A 67 2.63 2.26 2.95
C PRO A 67 3.40 2.62 1.68
N ILE A 68 4.58 3.25 1.79
CA ILE A 68 5.44 3.61 0.65
C ILE A 68 6.38 2.45 0.30
N LEU A 69 6.72 1.62 1.30
CA LEU A 69 7.73 0.56 1.20
C LEU A 69 7.18 -0.81 0.76
N VAL A 70 5.86 -0.97 0.70
CA VAL A 70 5.16 -2.24 0.38
C VAL A 70 4.10 -2.13 -0.71
#